data_AF-A0A0R2HK24-F1
#
_entry.id   AF-A0A0R2HK24-F1
#
_cell.length_a   1.000
_cell.length_b   1.000
_cell.length_c   1.000
_cell.angle_alpha   90.00
_cell.angle_beta   90.00
_cell.angle_gamma   90.00
#
_symmetry.space_group_name_H-M   'P 1'
#
loop_
_entity.id
_entity.type
_entity.pdbx_description
1 polymer ?
#
loop_
_entity_poly.entity_id
_entity_poly.type
_entity_poly.pdbx_seq_one_letter_code
_entity_poly.pdbx_strand_id
1 'polypeptide(L)' 'MSTGIWILIVVIALLLGAVGGFFAARKYMESYLKNNPPINEDMLRTMMLQMGQKPSQKKLHQMMSSMQNQAKHQK' A
#
# COMPACT_ATOMS: atom_id res chain seq x y z
N MET A 1 45.44 -10.39 0.86
CA MET A 1 44.19 -9.82 0.29
C MET A 1 43.91 -8.50 0.98
N SER A 2 43.62 -7.43 0.25
CA SER A 2 43.47 -6.09 0.85
C SER A 2 42.08 -5.94 1.49
N THR A 3 42.07 -5.53 2.76
CA THR A 3 40.85 -5.28 3.56
C THR A 3 39.96 -4.19 2.94
N GLY A 4 40.54 -3.25 2.19
CA GLY A 4 39.78 -2.18 1.52
C GLY A 4 38.83 -2.66 0.42
N ILE A 5 39.23 -3.69 -0.35
CA ILE A 5 38.38 -4.27 -1.41
C ILE A 5 37.14 -4.95 -0.79
N TRP A 6 37.32 -5.63 0.34
CA TRP A 6 36.21 -6.26 1.07
C TRP A 6 35.18 -5.26 1.58
N ILE A 7 35.63 -4.13 2.14
CA ILE A 7 34.75 -3.07 2.63
C ILE A 7 33.90 -2.51 1.47
N LEU A 8 34.51 -2.27 0.31
CA LEU A 8 33.81 -1.74 -0.86
C LEU A 8 32.73 -2.70 -1.37
N ILE A 9 33.03 -4.00 -1.43
CA ILE A 9 32.07 -5.04 -1.84
C ILE A 9 30.89 -5.11 -0.87
N VAL A 10 31.14 -5.05 0.44
CA VAL A 10 30.09 -5.08 1.46
C VAL A 10 29.17 -3.86 1.35
N VAL A 11 29.72 -2.67 1.12
CA VAL A 11 28.92 -1.44 0.95
C VAL A 11 28.03 -1.52 -0.30
N ILE A 12 28.57 -2.00 -1.43
CA ILE A 12 27.80 -2.16 -2.66
C ILE A 12 26.71 -3.22 -2.49
N ALA A 13 27.03 -4.34 -1.84
CA ALA A 13 26.05 -5.39 -1.55
C ALA A 13 24.91 -4.89 -0.63
N LEU A 14 25.22 -4.07 0.36
CA LEU A 14 24.21 -3.43 1.22
C LEU A 14 23.32 -2.46 0.44
N LEU A 15 23.90 -1.63 -0.44
CA LEU A 15 23.12 -0.70 -1.27
C LEU A 15 22.20 -1.45 -2.24
N LEU A 16 22.72 -2.49 -2.92
CA LEU A 16 21.93 -3.32 -3.82
C LEU A 16 20.84 -4.10 -3.07
N GLY A 17 21.15 -4.62 -1.88
CA GLY A 17 20.18 -5.29 -1.02
C GLY A 17 19.07 -4.35 -0.52
N ALA A 18 19.42 -3.13 -0.13
CA ALA A 18 18.46 -2.13 0.33
C ALA A 18 17.53 -1.68 -0.82
N VAL A 19 18.08 -1.36 -1.99
CA VAL A 19 17.30 -0.95 -3.16
C VAL A 19 16.43 -2.10 -3.66
N GLY A 20 17.00 -3.29 -3.81
CA GLY A 20 16.27 -4.49 -4.24
C GLY A 20 15.17 -4.88 -3.25
N GLY A 21 15.47 -4.87 -1.95
CA GLY A 21 14.53 -5.15 -0.88
C GLY A 21 13.38 -4.14 -0.81
N PHE A 22 13.67 -2.85 -0.95
CA PHE A 22 12.65 -1.79 -0.96
C PHE A 22 11.67 -1.94 -2.14
N PHE A 23 12.18 -2.17 -3.35
CA PHE A 23 11.33 -2.36 -4.53
C PHE A 23 10.51 -3.66 -4.44
N ALA A 24 11.11 -4.75 -3.98
CA ALA A 24 10.41 -6.01 -3.77
C ALA A 24 9.29 -5.88 -2.72
N ALA A 25 9.58 -5.27 -1.57
CA ALA A 25 8.61 -5.01 -0.51
C ALA A 25 7.46 -4.12 -1.01
N ARG A 26 7.77 -3.06 -1.78
CA ARG A 26 6.75 -2.18 -2.38
C ARG A 26 5.81 -2.96 -3.30
N LYS A 27 6.35 -3.78 -4.20
CA LYS A 27 5.55 -4.60 -5.13
C LYS A 27 4.70 -5.66 -4.39
N TYR A 28 5.26 -6.24 -3.32
CA TYR A 28 4.55 -7.18 -2.47
C TYR A 28 3.37 -6.51 -1.74
N MET A 29 3.59 -5.33 -1.15
CA MET A 29 2.53 -4.55 -0.50
C MET A 29 1.40 -4.17 -1.47
N GLU A 30 1.73 -3.74 -2.68
CA GLU A 30 0.73 -3.43 -3.71
C GLU A 30 -0.12 -4.66 -4.05
N SER A 31 0.52 -5.82 -4.19
CA SER A 31 -0.16 -7.09 -4.47
C SER A 31 -1.04 -7.53 -3.29
N TYR A 32 -0.58 -7.33 -2.06
CA TYR A 32 -1.34 -7.63 -0.84
C TYR A 32 -2.62 -6.78 -0.75
N LEU A 33 -2.51 -5.46 -0.92
CA LEU A 33 -3.65 -4.53 -0.88
C LEU A 33 -4.65 -4.76 -2.02
N LYS A 34 -4.18 -5.25 -3.17
CA LYS A 34 -5.05 -5.62 -4.29
C LYS A 34 -5.86 -6.90 -4.00
N ASN A 35 -5.25 -7.88 -3.34
CA ASN A 35 -5.90 -9.16 -3.04
C ASN A 35 -6.83 -9.09 -1.83
N ASN A 36 -6.59 -8.16 -0.89
CA ASN A 36 -7.48 -7.88 0.24
C ASN A 36 -7.77 -6.37 0.30
N PRO A 37 -8.80 -5.88 -0.42
CA PRO A 37 -9.04 -4.46 -0.54
C PRO A 37 -9.25 -3.83 0.85
N PRO A 38 -8.54 -2.74 1.18
CA PRO A 38 -8.54 -2.17 2.53
C PRO A 38 -9.88 -1.54 2.94
N ILE A 39 -10.88 -1.49 2.06
CA ILE A 39 -12.13 -0.76 2.27
C ILE A 39 -13.32 -1.65 1.88
N ASN A 40 -14.07 -2.09 2.88
CA ASN A 40 -15.36 -2.77 2.75
C ASN A 40 -16.53 -1.82 3.13
N GLU A 41 -17.77 -2.24 2.87
CA GLU A 41 -18.96 -1.42 3.11
C GLU A 41 -19.14 -1.06 4.59
N ASP A 42 -18.80 -2.01 5.47
CA ASP A 42 -18.90 -1.84 6.91
C ASP A 42 -17.87 -0.86 7.47
N MET A 43 -16.63 -0.84 6.96
CA MET A 43 -15.65 0.20 7.31
C MET A 43 -16.11 1.57 6.84
N LEU A 44 -16.63 1.70 5.61
CA LEU A 44 -17.13 2.98 5.11
C LEU A 44 -18.32 3.48 5.91
N ARG A 45 -19.22 2.57 6.29
CA ARG A 45 -20.36 2.87 7.15
C ARG A 45 -19.88 3.34 8.52
N THR A 46 -18.93 2.64 9.11
CA THR A 46 -18.37 2.98 10.42
C THR A 46 -17.63 4.32 10.37
N MET A 47 -16.85 4.57 9.33
CA MET A 47 -16.16 5.84 9.09
C MET A 47 -17.15 7.01 8.95
N MET A 48 -18.23 6.85 8.18
CA MET A 48 -19.27 7.87 8.06
C MET A 48 -20.02 8.11 9.38
N LEU A 49 -20.32 7.04 10.12
CA LEU A 49 -20.95 7.14 11.43
C LEU A 49 -20.05 7.85 12.45
N GLN A 50 -18.73 7.59 12.42
CA GLN A 50 -17.75 8.32 13.24
C GLN A 50 -17.70 9.81 12.90
N MET A 51 -17.95 10.18 11.65
CA MET A 51 -18.05 11.58 11.20
C MET A 51 -19.42 12.22 11.50
N GLY A 52 -20.33 11.52 12.20
CA GLY A 52 -21.67 12.02 12.52
C GLY A 52 -22.62 12.09 11.32
N GLN A 53 -22.22 11.55 10.17
CA GLN A 53 -23.09 11.46 8.99
C GLN A 53 -23.89 10.17 9.07
N LYS A 54 -25.23 10.25 8.96
CA LYS A 54 -26.06 9.06 8.74
C LYS A 54 -25.86 8.58 7.29
N PRO A 55 -25.19 7.43 7.07
CA PRO A 55 -24.96 6.95 5.71
C PRO A 55 -26.27 6.43 5.11
N SER A 56 -26.64 6.95 3.93
CA SER A 56 -27.67 6.33 3.08
C SER A 56 -27.01 5.26 2.23
N GLN A 57 -27.66 4.10 2.05
CA GLN A 57 -27.12 2.96 1.27
C GLN A 57 -26.65 3.38 -0.14
N LYS A 58 -27.35 4.33 -0.78
CA LYS A 58 -26.96 4.88 -2.09
C LYS A 58 -25.64 5.66 -2.02
N LYS A 59 -25.48 6.49 -0.97
CA LYS A 59 -24.27 7.30 -0.75
C LYS A 59 -23.07 6.41 -0.39
N LEU A 60 -23.29 5.36 0.40
CA LEU A 60 -22.29 4.34 0.73
C LEU A 60 -21.75 3.66 -0.53
N HIS A 61 -22.64 3.19 -1.40
CA HIS A 61 -22.28 2.52 -2.64
C HIS A 61 -21.55 3.45 -3.63
N GLN A 62 -22.01 4.72 -3.73
CA GLN A 62 -21.34 5.74 -4.54
C GLN A 62 -19.94 6.07 -3.99
N MET A 63 -19.77 6.15 -2.68
CA MET A 63 -18.46 6.36 -2.06
C MET A 63 -17.55 5.16 -2.29
N MET A 64 -18.03 3.94 -2.05
CA MET A 64 -17.25 2.71 -2.27
C MET A 64 -16.73 2.61 -3.70
N SER A 65 -17.59 2.82 -4.70
CA SER A 65 -17.19 2.80 -6.11
C SER A 65 -16.19 3.91 -6.44
N SER A 66 -16.36 5.12 -5.90
CA SER A 66 -15.40 6.21 -6.09
C SER A 66 -14.02 5.92 -5.47
N MET A 67 -13.98 5.24 -4.32
CA MET A 67 -12.74 4.88 -3.65
C MET A 67 -12.03 3.72 -4.34
N GLN A 68 -12.75 2.71 -4.82
CA GLN A 68 -12.17 1.64 -5.65
C GLN A 68 -11.55 2.19 -6.92
N ASN A 69 -12.23 3.15 -7.58
CA ASN A 69 -11.70 3.79 -8.77
C ASN A 69 -10.43 4.60 -8.48
N GLN A 70 -10.39 5.35 -7.38
CA GLN A 70 -9.19 6.09 -6.95
C GLN A 70 -8.02 5.16 -6.61
N ALA A 71 -8.27 4.06 -5.88
CA ALA A 71 -7.23 3.07 -5.57
C ALA A 71 -6.65 2.41 -6.83
N LYS A 72 -7.46 2.26 -7.89
CA LYS A 72 -7.04 1.71 -9.18
C LYS A 72 -6.20 2.69 -10.01
N HIS A 73 -6.41 4.00 -9.81
CA HIS A 73 -5.69 5.08 -10.52
C HIS A 73 -4.37 5.52 -9.85
N GLN A 74 -4.04 4.99 -8.66
CA GLN A 74 -2.76 5.27 -7.98
C GLN A 74 -1.63 4.30 -8.40
N LYS A 75 -1.79 3.60 -9.54
CA LYS A 75 -0.74 2.80 -10.20
C LYS A 75 0.22 3.68 -10.98
#